data_AF-A2RIN3-F1
#
_entry.id   AF-A2RIN3-F1
#
_cell.length_a   1.000
_cell.length_b   1.000
_cell.length_c   1.000
_cell.angle_alpha   90.00
_cell.angle_beta   90.00
_cell.angle_gamma   90.00
#
_symmetry.space_group_name_H-M   'P 1'
#
loop_
_entity.id
_entity.type
_entity.pdbx_description
1 polymer ?
#
loop_
_entity_poly.entity_id
_entity_poly.type
_entity_poly.pdbx_seq_one_letter_code
_entity_poly.pdbx_strand_id
1 'polypeptide(L)'
;MENQPTFCPNCGKEIEAGSVFCTNCGTKMENQPANETSTANSVKPFVTEEQREILKNGATNLWEWIVSAVKAPTKNVQENTPLWFSWLSIILTAIFGALALGKILVNIITNASTSVGNALGSANNSLGSLYNQNVENTVANTANHVFGQMIFPIIISFIILHAATILGGWLANFAILGDKTFTFKKMLNYYGRFMFFYLH
;
A
#
# COMPACT_ATOMS: atom_id res chain seq x y z
N MET A 1 58.55 -1.85 22.46
CA MET A 1 59.01 -2.15 21.09
C MET A 1 58.06 -1.43 20.15
N GLU A 2 58.59 -0.50 19.38
CA GLU A 2 57.86 0.46 18.55
C GLU A 2 57.23 -0.28 17.35
N ASN A 3 55.90 -0.34 17.30
CA ASN A 3 55.16 -1.00 16.20
C ASN A 3 55.26 -0.12 14.95
N GLN A 4 55.94 -0.61 13.93
CA GLN A 4 56.05 0.12 12.66
C GLN A 4 54.69 0.20 11.95
N PRO A 5 54.34 1.36 11.36
CA PRO A 5 53.11 1.51 10.63
C PRO A 5 53.12 0.63 9.37
N THR A 6 52.10 -0.21 9.23
CA THR A 6 51.91 -1.05 8.04
C THR A 6 51.02 -0.32 7.05
N PHE A 7 51.46 -0.15 5.81
CA PHE A 7 50.61 0.43 4.75
C PHE A 7 49.77 -0.66 4.09
N CYS A 8 48.54 -0.32 3.72
CA CYS A 8 47.66 -1.21 2.97
C CYS A 8 48.26 -1.51 1.59
N PRO A 9 48.44 -2.79 1.19
CA PRO A 9 48.93 -3.12 -0.14
C PRO A 9 47.96 -2.74 -1.27
N ASN A 10 46.67 -2.53 -0.95
CA ASN A 10 45.66 -2.20 -1.96
C ASN A 10 45.50 -0.68 -2.14
N CYS A 11 45.37 0.09 -1.06
CA CYS A 11 45.09 1.53 -1.16
C CYS A 11 46.24 2.43 -0.72
N GLY A 12 47.36 1.87 -0.24
CA GLY A 12 48.55 2.62 0.17
C GLY A 12 48.38 3.46 1.44
N LYS A 13 47.24 3.39 2.13
CA LYS A 13 47.00 4.14 3.37
C LYS A 13 47.58 3.42 4.58
N GLU A 14 48.00 4.22 5.55
CA GLU A 14 48.51 3.76 6.82
C GLU A 14 47.43 2.98 7.59
N ILE A 15 47.79 1.83 8.12
CA ILE A 15 46.93 0.96 8.91
C ILE A 15 47.57 0.77 10.29
N GLU A 16 46.76 0.95 11.33
CA GLU A 16 47.17 0.72 12.71
C GLU A 16 47.54 -0.75 12.94
N ALA A 17 48.60 -1.00 13.71
CA ALA A 17 49.09 -2.34 13.98
C ALA A 17 48.01 -3.20 14.67
N GLY A 18 47.71 -4.37 14.09
CA GLY A 18 46.67 -5.30 14.58
C GLY A 18 45.31 -5.19 13.88
N SER A 19 45.15 -4.29 12.91
CA SER A 19 43.91 -4.20 12.12
C SER A 19 43.74 -5.39 11.17
N VAL A 20 42.66 -6.15 11.32
CA VAL A 20 42.33 -7.30 10.43
C VAL A 20 41.86 -6.83 9.04
N PHE A 21 41.32 -5.62 8.95
CA PHE A 21 40.84 -5.02 7.70
C PHE A 21 41.29 -3.56 7.60
N CYS A 22 41.55 -3.08 6.39
CA CYS A 22 41.81 -1.67 6.12
C CYS A 22 40.54 -0.85 6.35
N THR A 23 40.59 0.14 7.25
CA THR A 23 39.47 1.05 7.52
C THR A 23 39.11 1.97 6.35
N ASN A 24 39.99 2.09 5.35
CA ASN A 24 39.76 2.96 4.20
C ASN A 24 39.20 2.24 2.97
N CYS A 25 39.63 1.00 2.69
CA CYS A 25 39.20 0.27 1.49
C CYS A 25 38.58 -1.10 1.78
N GLY A 26 38.54 -1.54 3.04
CA GLY A 26 37.96 -2.82 3.45
C GLY A 26 38.80 -4.06 3.12
N THR A 27 40.03 -3.89 2.59
CA THR A 27 40.89 -5.04 2.24
C THR A 27 41.35 -5.76 3.51
N LYS A 28 41.20 -7.08 3.53
CA LYS A 28 41.65 -7.95 4.63
C LYS A 28 43.18 -7.99 4.66
N MET A 29 43.76 -7.87 5.84
CA MET A 29 45.21 -7.93 6.06
C MET A 29 45.58 -9.36 6.51
N GLU A 30 46.55 -9.97 5.85
CA GLU A 30 46.93 -11.39 6.04
C GLU A 30 47.74 -11.65 7.33
N ASN A 31 48.10 -10.60 8.08
CA ASN A 31 49.05 -10.69 9.18
C ASN A 31 48.35 -10.75 10.56
N GLN A 32 47.64 -11.85 10.87
CA GLN A 32 47.67 -12.40 12.23
C GLN A 32 47.19 -13.88 12.27
N PRO A 33 47.85 -14.77 13.06
CA PRO A 33 47.38 -16.14 13.28
C PRO A 33 46.03 -16.13 14.00
N ALA A 34 45.10 -16.93 13.49
CA ALA A 34 43.77 -17.12 14.05
C ALA A 34 43.85 -17.61 15.50
N ASN A 35 43.44 -16.75 16.44
CA ASN A 35 42.88 -17.21 17.71
C ASN A 35 41.41 -16.81 17.72
N GLU A 36 40.58 -17.78 17.41
CA GLU A 36 39.13 -17.70 17.41
C GLU A 36 38.62 -17.50 18.83
N THR A 37 37.92 -16.38 19.10
CA THR A 37 36.75 -16.32 20.01
C THR A 37 36.06 -14.97 19.83
N SER A 38 34.99 -14.95 19.01
CA SER A 38 33.78 -14.11 19.18
C SER A 38 32.76 -14.45 18.09
N THR A 39 31.82 -15.32 18.47
CA THR A 39 30.40 -15.34 18.10
C THR A 39 29.95 -14.43 16.94
N ALA A 40 30.20 -14.89 15.71
CA ALA A 40 29.38 -14.53 14.55
C ALA A 40 28.28 -15.59 14.44
N ASN A 41 27.08 -15.27 14.97
CA ASN A 41 25.88 -15.99 14.58
C ASN A 41 25.71 -15.79 13.06
N SER A 42 26.09 -16.82 12.32
CA SER A 42 25.72 -17.04 10.93
C SER A 42 24.19 -17.02 10.85
N VAL A 43 23.63 -15.90 10.40
CA VAL A 43 22.27 -15.90 9.87
C VAL A 43 22.33 -16.71 8.58
N LYS A 44 22.19 -18.04 8.72
CA LYS A 44 21.66 -18.89 7.65
C LYS A 44 20.39 -18.21 7.13
N PRO A 45 20.13 -18.16 5.82
CA PRO A 45 18.85 -17.66 5.34
C PRO A 45 17.76 -18.52 6.00
N PHE A 46 16.99 -17.91 6.89
CA PHE A 46 15.88 -18.51 7.65
C PHE A 46 14.69 -18.86 6.75
N VAL A 47 14.81 -18.62 5.44
CA VAL A 47 13.79 -18.94 4.46
C VAL A 47 14.07 -20.33 3.92
N THR A 48 13.21 -21.29 4.27
CA THR A 48 13.25 -22.63 3.68
C THR A 48 12.96 -22.53 2.19
N GLU A 49 13.47 -23.49 1.39
CA GLU A 49 13.17 -23.53 -0.04
C GLU A 49 11.65 -23.64 -0.32
N GLU A 50 10.90 -24.27 0.60
CA GLU A 50 9.43 -24.26 0.58
C GLU A 50 8.85 -22.85 0.75
N GLN A 51 9.33 -22.07 1.72
CA GLN A 51 8.90 -20.67 1.90
C GLN A 51 9.27 -19.80 0.70
N ARG A 52 10.43 -20.04 0.09
CA ARG A 52 10.87 -19.35 -1.14
C ARG A 52 9.93 -19.63 -2.30
N GLU A 53 9.50 -20.89 -2.46
CA GLU A 53 8.55 -21.28 -3.50
C GLU A 53 7.14 -20.72 -3.22
N ILE A 54 6.66 -20.69 -1.97
CA ILE A 54 5.38 -20.05 -1.62
C ILE A 54 5.39 -18.55 -1.95
N LEU A 55 6.49 -17.84 -1.66
CA LEU A 55 6.65 -16.41 -1.97
C LEU A 55 6.66 -16.16 -3.48
N LYS A 56 7.41 -16.96 -4.26
CA LYS A 56 7.45 -16.87 -5.72
C LYS A 56 6.09 -17.19 -6.34
N ASN A 57 5.44 -18.25 -5.88
CA ASN A 57 4.14 -18.68 -6.38
C ASN A 57 3.04 -17.68 -6.00
N GLY A 58 3.09 -17.08 -4.81
CA GLY A 58 2.16 -16.03 -4.42
C GLY A 58 2.21 -14.81 -5.36
N ALA A 59 3.41 -14.33 -5.69
CA ALA A 59 3.59 -13.17 -6.57
C ALA A 59 3.23 -13.46 -8.03
N THR A 60 3.64 -14.63 -8.55
CA THR A 60 3.33 -15.04 -9.94
C THR A 60 1.85 -15.34 -10.14
N ASN A 61 1.22 -16.06 -9.22
CA ASN A 61 -0.22 -16.34 -9.28
C ASN A 61 -1.07 -15.07 -9.17
N LEU A 62 -0.63 -14.08 -8.39
CA LEU A 62 -1.28 -12.78 -8.30
C LEU A 62 -1.18 -12.02 -9.63
N TRP A 63 0.01 -11.97 -10.23
CA TRP A 63 0.22 -11.29 -11.51
C TRP A 63 -0.59 -11.91 -12.64
N GLU A 64 -0.61 -13.24 -12.73
CA GLU A 64 -1.42 -13.95 -13.73
C GLU A 64 -2.91 -13.64 -13.55
N TRP A 65 -3.40 -13.66 -12.31
CA TRP A 65 -4.78 -13.30 -12.01
C TRP A 65 -5.10 -11.86 -12.45
N ILE A 66 -4.25 -10.89 -12.09
CA ILE A 66 -4.40 -9.47 -12.46
C ILE A 66 -4.45 -9.31 -13.98
N VAL A 67 -3.45 -9.83 -14.68
CA VAL A 67 -3.38 -9.72 -16.15
C VAL A 67 -4.57 -10.40 -16.81
N SER A 68 -5.02 -11.54 -16.27
CA SER A 68 -6.21 -12.22 -16.77
C SER A 68 -7.49 -11.41 -16.53
N ALA A 69 -7.61 -10.71 -15.40
CA ALA A 69 -8.76 -9.88 -15.07
C ALA A 69 -8.86 -8.70 -16.04
N VAL A 70 -7.73 -8.06 -16.37
CA VAL A 70 -7.68 -6.96 -17.34
C VAL A 70 -8.01 -7.44 -18.76
N LYS A 71 -7.42 -8.56 -19.20
CA LYS A 71 -7.62 -9.07 -20.57
C LYS A 71 -9.00 -9.66 -20.83
N ALA A 72 -9.64 -10.21 -19.80
CA ALA A 72 -10.92 -10.91 -19.95
C ALA A 72 -11.74 -10.85 -18.64
N PRO A 73 -12.40 -9.72 -18.33
CA PRO A 73 -13.07 -9.51 -17.05
C PRO A 73 -14.28 -10.44 -16.84
N THR A 74 -14.93 -10.87 -17.93
CA THR A 74 -16.17 -11.67 -17.88
C THR A 74 -15.94 -13.17 -18.00
N LYS A 75 -14.70 -13.64 -18.22
CA LYS A 75 -14.44 -15.08 -18.35
C LYS A 75 -14.46 -15.77 -16.98
N ASN A 76 -15.02 -16.98 -16.95
CA ASN A 76 -15.03 -17.84 -15.77
C ASN A 76 -13.61 -18.06 -15.24
N VAL A 77 -13.47 -18.04 -13.92
CA VAL A 77 -12.18 -18.10 -13.22
C VAL A 77 -11.72 -19.55 -13.04
N GLN A 78 -10.42 -19.78 -13.14
CA GLN A 78 -9.80 -21.09 -12.87
C GLN A 78 -9.94 -21.45 -11.39
N GLU A 79 -10.30 -22.70 -11.11
CA GLU A 79 -10.82 -23.17 -9.82
C GLU A 79 -9.82 -23.04 -8.65
N ASN A 80 -8.53 -22.94 -8.97
CA ASN A 80 -7.40 -22.81 -8.04
C ASN A 80 -7.10 -21.37 -7.59
N THR A 81 -7.89 -20.37 -8.00
CA THR A 81 -7.65 -18.98 -7.60
C THR A 81 -7.96 -18.77 -6.10
N PRO A 82 -7.04 -18.16 -5.33
CA PRO A 82 -7.28 -17.92 -3.91
C PRO A 82 -8.36 -16.86 -3.69
N LEU A 83 -9.33 -17.14 -2.81
CA LEU A 83 -10.49 -16.27 -2.57
C LEU A 83 -10.12 -14.85 -2.10
N TRP A 84 -8.96 -14.70 -1.45
CA TRP A 84 -8.56 -13.43 -0.85
C TRP A 84 -8.25 -12.34 -1.89
N PHE A 85 -7.92 -12.70 -3.14
CA PHE A 85 -7.69 -11.71 -4.20
C PHE A 85 -8.92 -10.82 -4.45
N SER A 86 -10.11 -11.40 -4.39
CA SER A 86 -11.36 -10.66 -4.57
C SER A 86 -11.64 -9.72 -3.39
N TRP A 87 -11.38 -10.19 -2.17
CA TRP A 87 -11.49 -9.37 -0.97
C TRP A 87 -10.49 -8.21 -0.97
N LEU A 88 -9.25 -8.46 -1.37
CA LEU A 88 -8.23 -7.42 -1.51
C LEU A 88 -8.70 -6.34 -2.50
N SER A 89 -9.23 -6.74 -3.67
CA SER A 89 -9.75 -5.78 -4.65
C SER A 89 -10.88 -4.94 -4.07
N ILE A 90 -11.84 -5.55 -3.38
CA ILE A 90 -12.98 -4.83 -2.78
C ILE A 90 -12.50 -3.83 -1.72
N ILE A 91 -11.56 -4.23 -0.86
CA ILE A 91 -10.97 -3.36 0.16
C ILE A 91 -10.26 -2.18 -0.48
N LEU A 92 -9.44 -2.44 -1.51
CA LEU A 92 -8.74 -1.37 -2.24
C LEU A 92 -9.74 -0.41 -2.90
N THR A 93 -10.77 -0.92 -3.58
CA THR A 93 -11.81 -0.08 -4.18
C THR A 93 -12.54 0.75 -3.14
N ALA A 94 -12.88 0.19 -1.98
CA ALA A 94 -13.53 0.91 -0.90
C ALA A 94 -12.63 2.03 -0.33
N ILE A 95 -11.33 1.75 -0.15
CA ILE A 95 -10.36 2.75 0.32
C ILE A 95 -10.20 3.86 -0.71
N PHE A 96 -9.92 3.53 -1.98
CA PHE A 96 -9.74 4.52 -3.03
C PHE A 96 -11.01 5.35 -3.26
N GLY A 97 -12.18 4.71 -3.27
CA GLY A 97 -13.47 5.38 -3.37
C GLY A 97 -13.72 6.35 -2.21
N ALA A 98 -13.42 5.92 -0.98
CA ALA A 98 -13.56 6.77 0.19
C ALA A 98 -12.60 7.98 0.16
N LEU A 99 -11.35 7.77 -0.25
CA LEU A 99 -10.37 8.85 -0.42
C LEU A 99 -10.81 9.85 -1.50
N ALA A 100 -11.30 9.37 -2.64
CA ALA A 100 -11.80 10.20 -3.72
C ALA A 100 -13.00 11.06 -3.29
N LEU A 101 -14.00 10.45 -2.63
CA LEU A 101 -15.15 11.17 -2.10
C LEU A 101 -14.75 12.18 -1.02
N GLY A 102 -13.80 11.82 -0.16
CA GLY A 102 -13.32 12.73 0.87
C GLY A 102 -12.58 13.94 0.29
N LYS A 103 -11.81 13.78 -0.80
CA LYS A 103 -11.21 14.90 -1.53
C LYS A 103 -12.26 15.83 -2.13
N ILE A 104 -13.32 15.27 -2.72
CA ILE A 104 -14.44 16.04 -3.26
C ILE A 104 -15.12 16.83 -2.14
N LEU A 105 -15.35 16.22 -0.98
CA LEU A 105 -15.96 16.88 0.18
C LEU A 105 -15.11 18.05 0.69
N VAL A 106 -13.80 17.84 0.86
CA VAL A 106 -12.87 18.92 1.27
C VAL A 106 -12.92 20.07 0.26
N ASN A 107 -12.88 19.76 -1.03
CA ASN A 107 -12.94 20.77 -2.10
C ASN A 107 -14.25 21.58 -2.06
N ILE A 108 -15.40 20.95 -1.80
CA ILE A 108 -16.69 21.65 -1.66
C ILE A 108 -16.65 22.62 -0.47
N ILE A 109 -16.13 22.17 0.67
CA ILE A 109 -16.04 22.97 1.89
C ILE A 109 -15.11 24.18 1.66
N THR A 110 -13.93 23.96 1.08
CA THR A 110 -12.96 25.03 0.84
C THR A 110 -13.47 26.06 -0.17
N ASN A 111 -14.08 25.62 -1.28
CA ASN A 111 -14.57 26.52 -2.33
C ASN A 111 -15.72 27.41 -1.85
N ALA A 112 -16.60 26.88 -0.99
CA ALA A 112 -17.66 27.67 -0.36
C ALA A 112 -17.06 28.81 0.49
N SER A 113 -16.03 28.53 1.28
CA SER A 113 -15.35 29.52 2.13
C SER A 113 -14.60 30.59 1.34
N THR A 114 -13.93 30.22 0.26
CA THR A 114 -13.22 31.18 -0.60
C THR A 114 -14.19 32.16 -1.29
N SER A 115 -15.38 31.69 -1.69
CA SER A 115 -16.39 32.56 -2.31
C SER A 115 -16.90 33.66 -1.37
N VAL A 116 -17.06 33.34 -0.08
CA VAL A 116 -17.46 34.30 0.97
C VAL A 116 -16.30 35.24 1.30
N GLY A 117 -15.07 34.72 1.40
CA GLY A 117 -13.88 35.54 1.64
C GLY A 117 -13.64 36.58 0.54
N ASN A 118 -13.82 36.20 -0.72
CA ASN A 118 -13.69 37.12 -1.86
C ASN A 118 -14.79 38.19 -1.89
N ALA A 119 -16.02 37.83 -1.52
CA ALA A 119 -17.13 38.78 -1.41
C ALA A 119 -16.90 39.78 -0.26
N LEU A 120 -16.35 39.33 0.87
CA LEU A 120 -16.05 40.20 2.00
C LEU A 120 -14.80 41.07 1.76
N GLY A 121 -13.77 40.53 1.12
CA GLY A 121 -12.55 41.26 0.77
C GLY A 121 -12.77 42.33 -0.32
N SER A 122 -13.72 42.11 -1.24
CA SER A 122 -14.14 43.14 -2.19
C SER A 122 -15.00 44.24 -1.55
N ALA A 123 -15.68 43.95 -0.44
CA ALA A 123 -16.43 44.93 0.34
C ALA A 123 -15.55 45.70 1.35
N ASN A 124 -14.56 45.06 1.97
CA ASN A 124 -13.64 45.66 2.93
C ASN A 124 -12.33 44.86 3.03
N ASN A 125 -11.20 45.52 2.76
CA ASN A 125 -9.88 44.90 2.72
C ASN A 125 -9.34 44.44 4.09
N SER A 126 -9.66 45.12 5.19
CA SER A 126 -9.19 44.74 6.54
C SER A 126 -10.00 43.59 7.13
N LEU A 127 -11.32 43.62 6.93
CA LEU A 127 -12.22 42.54 7.35
C LEU A 127 -12.00 41.28 6.50
N GLY A 128 -11.76 41.44 5.19
CA GLY A 128 -11.39 40.33 4.31
C GLY A 128 -10.07 39.66 4.69
N SER A 129 -9.06 40.45 5.12
CA SER A 129 -7.78 39.92 5.61
C SER A 129 -7.93 39.13 6.91
N LEU A 130 -8.67 39.64 7.89
CA LEU A 130 -8.96 38.95 9.16
C LEU A 130 -9.83 37.71 8.96
N TYR A 131 -10.80 37.79 8.04
CA TYR A 131 -11.60 36.64 7.61
C TYR A 131 -10.69 35.57 7.01
N ASN A 132 -9.83 35.90 6.05
CA ASN A 132 -8.93 34.91 5.44
C ASN A 132 -8.03 34.23 6.49
N GLN A 133 -7.37 34.98 7.37
CA GLN A 133 -6.42 34.40 8.33
C GLN A 133 -7.07 33.47 9.36
N ASN A 134 -8.25 33.83 9.89
CA ASN A 134 -8.91 33.04 10.94
C ASN A 134 -9.83 31.97 10.34
N VAL A 135 -10.55 32.29 9.26
CA VAL A 135 -11.54 31.39 8.66
C VAL A 135 -10.88 30.35 7.77
N GLU A 136 -9.81 30.65 7.03
CA GLU A 136 -9.11 29.63 6.22
C GLU A 136 -8.55 28.51 7.10
N ASN A 137 -7.92 28.88 8.23
CA ASN A 137 -7.41 27.92 9.20
C ASN A 137 -8.54 27.13 9.88
N THR A 138 -9.65 27.78 10.26
CA THR A 138 -10.82 27.07 10.81
C THR A 138 -11.43 26.13 9.77
N VAL A 139 -11.60 26.56 8.53
CA VAL A 139 -12.19 25.78 7.44
C VAL A 139 -11.32 24.57 7.09
N ALA A 140 -10.00 24.74 7.00
CA ALA A 140 -9.08 23.64 6.77
C ALA A 140 -9.14 22.61 7.91
N ASN A 141 -9.15 23.06 9.17
CA ASN A 141 -9.28 22.19 10.33
C ASN A 141 -10.65 21.50 10.40
N THR A 142 -11.72 22.22 10.08
CA THR A 142 -13.08 21.65 10.00
C THR A 142 -13.18 20.63 8.87
N ALA A 143 -12.63 20.91 7.69
CA ALA A 143 -12.64 19.99 6.56
C ALA A 143 -11.86 18.71 6.88
N ASN A 144 -10.69 18.82 7.52
CA ASN A 144 -9.90 17.68 7.98
C ASN A 144 -10.61 16.88 9.08
N HIS A 145 -11.26 17.55 10.04
CA HIS A 145 -12.04 16.90 11.08
C HIS A 145 -13.26 16.17 10.50
N VAL A 146 -14.01 16.82 9.60
CA VAL A 146 -15.15 16.21 8.90
C VAL A 146 -14.69 15.02 8.06
N PHE A 147 -13.59 15.14 7.32
CA PHE A 147 -12.99 14.03 6.59
C PHE A 147 -12.65 12.86 7.52
N GLY A 148 -11.99 13.13 8.65
CA GLY A 148 -11.63 12.10 9.63
C GLY A 148 -12.84 11.39 10.26
N GLN A 149 -13.92 12.13 10.52
CA GLN A 149 -15.17 11.55 11.05
C GLN A 149 -15.94 10.74 10.00
N MET A 150 -15.90 11.18 8.73
CA MET A 150 -16.70 10.60 7.64
C MET A 150 -15.99 9.46 6.91
N ILE A 151 -14.66 9.35 6.97
CA ILE A 151 -13.92 8.34 6.17
C ILE A 151 -14.30 6.91 6.56
N PHE A 152 -14.37 6.59 7.84
CA PHE A 152 -14.72 5.25 8.32
C PHE A 152 -16.15 4.83 7.94
N PRO A 153 -17.22 5.63 8.18
CA PRO A 153 -18.56 5.24 7.77
C PRO A 153 -18.70 5.15 6.24
N ILE A 154 -17.97 5.97 5.46
CA ILE A 154 -17.95 5.85 4.00
C ILE A 154 -17.35 4.51 3.57
N ILE A 155 -16.19 4.12 4.12
CA ILE A 155 -15.55 2.83 3.83
C ILE A 155 -16.51 1.67 4.16
N ILE A 156 -17.12 1.69 5.35
CA ILE A 156 -18.09 0.67 5.77
C ILE A 156 -19.28 0.62 4.79
N SER A 157 -19.80 1.77 4.38
CA SER A 157 -20.92 1.85 3.42
C SER A 157 -20.55 1.24 2.06
N PHE A 158 -19.33 1.48 1.56
CA PHE A 158 -18.85 0.82 0.34
C PHE A 158 -18.73 -0.69 0.51
N ILE A 159 -18.18 -1.16 1.62
CA ILE A 159 -18.07 -2.60 1.91
C ILE A 159 -19.46 -3.26 1.92
N ILE A 160 -20.44 -2.63 2.58
CA ILE A 160 -21.83 -3.11 2.62
C ILE A 160 -22.44 -3.14 1.22
N LEU A 161 -22.24 -2.09 0.42
CA LEU A 161 -22.73 -2.02 -0.95
C LEU A 161 -22.17 -3.16 -1.81
N HIS A 162 -20.86 -3.39 -1.75
CA HIS A 162 -20.22 -4.50 -2.48
C HIS A 162 -20.76 -5.86 -2.00
N ALA A 163 -20.85 -6.07 -0.69
CA ALA A 163 -21.41 -7.30 -0.13
C ALA A 163 -22.87 -7.54 -0.58
N ALA A 164 -23.69 -6.49 -0.62
CA ALA A 164 -25.08 -6.56 -1.08
C ALA A 164 -25.16 -6.95 -2.57
N THR A 165 -24.32 -6.37 -3.42
CA THR A 165 -24.29 -6.74 -4.85
C THR A 165 -23.84 -8.18 -5.09
N ILE A 166 -22.88 -8.67 -4.30
CA ILE A 166 -22.39 -10.05 -4.38
C ILE A 166 -23.47 -11.03 -3.93
N LEU A 167 -24.08 -10.76 -2.78
CA LEU A 167 -25.17 -11.57 -2.23
C LEU A 167 -26.38 -11.58 -3.18
N GLY A 168 -26.77 -10.42 -3.70
CA GLY A 168 -27.88 -10.27 -4.64
C GLY A 168 -27.65 -11.03 -5.94
N GLY A 169 -26.45 -10.93 -6.54
CA GLY A 169 -26.12 -11.67 -7.75
C GLY A 169 -26.07 -13.19 -7.55
N TRP A 170 -25.60 -13.65 -6.39
CA TRP A 170 -25.63 -15.06 -6.04
C TRP A 170 -27.07 -15.57 -5.80
N LEU A 171 -27.88 -14.83 -5.02
CA LEU A 171 -29.28 -15.16 -4.76
C LEU A 171 -30.11 -15.17 -6.04
N ALA A 172 -29.89 -14.23 -6.97
CA ALA A 172 -30.56 -14.22 -8.26
C ALA A 172 -30.26 -15.49 -9.06
N ASN A 173 -28.99 -15.91 -9.14
CA ASN A 173 -28.64 -17.15 -9.84
C ASN A 173 -29.21 -18.39 -9.13
N PHE A 174 -29.13 -18.44 -7.81
CA PHE A 174 -29.56 -19.59 -7.03
C PHE A 174 -31.09 -19.76 -6.97
N ALA A 175 -31.81 -18.66 -6.71
CA ALA A 175 -33.26 -18.69 -6.46
C ALA A 175 -34.11 -18.40 -7.70
N ILE A 176 -33.64 -17.56 -8.63
CA ILE A 176 -34.41 -17.18 -9.84
C ILE A 176 -34.07 -18.10 -11.00
N LEU A 177 -32.77 -18.30 -11.27
CA LEU A 177 -32.31 -19.13 -12.40
C LEU A 177 -32.21 -20.62 -12.05
N GLY A 178 -32.27 -20.97 -10.76
CA GLY A 178 -32.20 -22.36 -10.29
C GLY A 178 -30.85 -23.05 -10.57
N ASP A 179 -29.81 -22.30 -10.96
CA ASP A 179 -28.50 -22.84 -11.30
C ASP A 179 -27.69 -23.11 -10.03
N LYS A 180 -27.69 -24.38 -9.59
CA LYS A 180 -26.92 -24.85 -8.42
C LYS A 180 -25.42 -24.95 -8.70
N THR A 181 -24.99 -24.85 -9.96
CA THR A 181 -23.57 -24.91 -10.33
C THR A 181 -22.84 -23.58 -10.10
N PHE A 182 -23.61 -22.49 -9.98
CA PHE A 182 -23.11 -21.15 -9.69
C PHE A 182 -22.98 -20.93 -8.18
N THR A 183 -21.82 -21.29 -7.63
CA THR A 183 -21.54 -21.16 -6.20
C THR A 183 -21.24 -19.72 -5.80
N PHE A 184 -21.41 -19.39 -4.51
CA PHE A 184 -21.04 -18.08 -3.97
C PHE A 184 -19.56 -17.74 -4.24
N LYS A 185 -18.67 -18.74 -4.18
CA LYS A 185 -17.24 -18.59 -4.52
C LYS A 185 -17.06 -18.15 -5.98
N LYS A 186 -17.82 -18.69 -6.93
CA LYS A 186 -17.77 -18.27 -8.34
C LYS A 186 -18.24 -16.82 -8.49
N MET A 187 -19.33 -16.44 -7.82
CA MET A 187 -19.81 -15.06 -7.83
C MET A 187 -18.74 -14.11 -7.30
N LEU A 188 -18.19 -14.37 -6.11
CA LEU A 188 -17.21 -13.50 -5.48
C LEU A 188 -15.98 -13.26 -6.38
N ASN A 189 -15.49 -14.32 -7.03
CA ASN A 189 -14.38 -14.22 -7.98
C ASN A 189 -14.74 -13.45 -9.26
N TYR A 190 -15.96 -13.65 -9.79
CA TYR A 190 -16.47 -12.88 -10.92
C TYR A 190 -16.55 -11.38 -10.59
N TYR A 191 -17.15 -11.05 -9.45
CA TYR A 191 -17.27 -9.67 -8.98
C TYR A 191 -15.91 -9.02 -8.73
N GLY A 192 -14.98 -9.73 -8.08
CA GLY A 192 -13.62 -9.25 -7.85
C GLY A 192 -12.88 -8.88 -9.14
N ARG A 193 -12.97 -9.72 -10.18
CA ARG A 193 -12.37 -9.42 -11.50
C ARG A 193 -13.02 -8.23 -12.19
N PHE A 194 -14.35 -8.17 -12.13
CA PHE A 194 -15.10 -7.05 -12.70
C PHE A 194 -14.72 -5.71 -12.05
N MET A 195 -14.63 -5.68 -10.73
CA MET A 195 -14.25 -4.46 -10.00
C MET A 195 -12.80 -4.06 -10.21
N PHE A 196 -11.88 -5.04 -10.31
CA PHE A 196 -10.49 -4.76 -10.61
C PHE A 196 -10.33 -4.09 -11.98
N PHE A 197 -11.09 -4.55 -12.99
CA PHE A 197 -11.12 -3.92 -14.32
C PHE A 197 -11.64 -2.48 -14.26
N TYR A 198 -12.71 -2.21 -13.51
CA TYR A 198 -13.29 -0.86 -13.41
C TYR A 198 -12.38 0.16 -12.73
N LEU A 199 -11.37 -0.29 -11.97
CA LEU A 199 -10.41 0.57 -11.28
C LEU A 199 -9.28 1.08 -12.21
N HIS A 200 -9.15 0.54 -13.43
CA HIS A 200 -8.08 0.84 -14.40
C HIS A 200 -8.65 1.35 -15.72
#